data_AF-A0A536Z0D3-F1
#
_entry.id   AF-A0A536Z0D3-F1
#
_cell.length_a   1.000
_cell.length_b   1.000
_cell.length_c   1.000
_cell.angle_alpha   90.00
_cell.angle_beta   90.00
_cell.angle_gamma   90.00
#
_symmetry.space_group_name_H-M   'P 1'
#
loop_
_entity.id
_entity.type
_entity.pdbx_description
1 polymer ?
#
loop_
_entity_poly.entity_id
_entity_poly.type
_entity_poly.pdbx_seq_one_letter_code
_entity_poly.pdbx_strand_id
1 'polypeptide(L)'
;VKEATAASVMPIAQPGELSLANVQDDVDEQVLPIFLEEAAELFPQAGEQLRAWRHSPANADAAQALRRSLHTFKGSARMAGAMRLGELTHGMESRLLAGDALAKP
;
A
#
# COMPACT_ATOMS: atom_id res chain seq x y z
N VAL A 1 -6.32 0.15 -52.33
CA VAL A 1 -5.32 -0.51 -51.44
C VAL A 1 -4.75 0.55 -50.52
N LYS A 2 -4.89 0.34 -49.20
CA LYS A 2 -4.03 0.74 -48.07
C LYS A 2 -4.89 1.14 -46.88
N GLU A 3 -5.18 0.13 -46.07
CA GLU A 3 -5.49 0.24 -44.66
C GLU A 3 -4.38 1.03 -43.97
N ALA A 4 -4.75 2.09 -43.26
CA ALA A 4 -3.87 2.74 -42.29
C ALA A 4 -4.21 2.12 -40.93
N THR A 5 -3.38 1.17 -40.52
CA THR A 5 -3.42 0.57 -39.19
C THR A 5 -3.14 1.67 -38.16
N ALA A 6 -4.15 2.03 -37.37
CA ALA A 6 -3.95 2.86 -36.19
C ALA A 6 -3.09 2.06 -35.20
N ALA A 7 -1.84 2.46 -35.05
CA ALA A 7 -0.94 1.90 -34.05
C ALA A 7 -1.57 2.08 -32.67
N SER A 8 -1.85 0.97 -31.99
CA SER A 8 -2.25 0.95 -30.59
C SER A 8 -1.09 1.52 -29.77
N VAL A 9 -1.21 2.77 -29.34
CA VAL A 9 -0.29 3.36 -28.38
C VAL A 9 -0.54 2.65 -27.06
N MET A 10 0.30 1.67 -26.73
CA MET A 10 0.36 1.14 -25.37
C MET A 10 0.76 2.30 -24.44
N PRO A 11 0.05 2.51 -23.33
CA PRO A 11 0.44 3.56 -22.39
C PRO A 11 1.80 3.17 -21.81
N ILE A 12 2.75 4.11 -21.89
CA ILE A 12 4.04 3.98 -21.23
C ILE A 12 3.74 4.07 -19.73
N ALA A 13 3.78 2.93 -19.03
CA ALA A 13 3.62 2.91 -17.58
C ALA A 13 4.77 3.74 -16.95
N GLN A 14 4.42 4.73 -16.12
CA GLN A 14 5.41 5.50 -15.38
C GLN A 14 6.14 4.58 -14.39
N PRO A 15 7.48 4.60 -14.32
CA PRO A 15 8.23 3.83 -13.33
C PRO A 15 7.90 4.37 -11.93
N GLY A 16 7.07 3.64 -11.17
CA GLY A 16 6.64 4.01 -9.82
C GLY A 16 5.16 3.79 -9.54
N GLU A 17 4.32 3.66 -10.57
CA GLU A 17 2.92 3.26 -10.42
C GLU A 17 2.77 1.81 -10.87
N LEU A 18 2.93 0.88 -9.92
CA LEU A 18 2.47 -0.49 -10.12
C LEU A 18 0.96 -0.44 -10.34
N SER A 19 0.55 -0.70 -11.58
CA SER A 19 -0.86 -0.86 -11.89
C SER A 19 -1.37 -2.09 -11.14
N LEU A 20 -2.22 -1.86 -10.13
CA LEU A 20 -2.94 -2.91 -9.43
C LEU A 20 -3.72 -3.83 -10.39
N ALA A 21 -3.93 -3.41 -11.65
CA ALA A 21 -4.56 -4.24 -12.69
C ALA A 21 -3.82 -5.57 -12.93
N ASN A 22 -2.50 -5.62 -12.70
CA ASN A 22 -1.69 -6.82 -12.92
C ASN A 22 -1.41 -7.61 -11.62
N VAL A 23 -1.87 -7.12 -10.47
CA VAL A 23 -1.71 -7.82 -9.19
C VAL A 23 -2.94 -8.68 -8.96
N GLN A 24 -2.73 -10.00 -8.90
CA GLN A 24 -3.76 -10.99 -8.59
C GLN A 24 -3.66 -11.40 -7.14
N ASP A 25 -4.82 -11.51 -6.50
CA ASP A 25 -4.95 -12.11 -5.17
C ASP A 25 -5.16 -13.61 -5.33
N ASP A 26 -4.55 -14.38 -4.44
CA ASP A 26 -4.73 -15.83 -4.31
C ASP A 26 -4.89 -16.12 -2.82
N VAL A 27 -6.08 -15.82 -2.30
CA VAL A 27 -6.32 -15.75 -0.86
C VAL A 27 -6.32 -17.15 -0.26
N ASP A 28 -5.42 -17.37 0.70
CA ASP A 28 -5.36 -18.60 1.47
C ASP A 28 -6.43 -18.58 2.57
N GLU A 29 -7.49 -19.39 2.42
CA GLU A 29 -8.60 -19.50 3.37
C GLU A 29 -8.15 -19.96 4.76
N GLN A 30 -7.00 -20.64 4.89
CA GLN A 30 -6.47 -21.07 6.18
C GLN A 30 -5.75 -19.93 6.92
N VAL A 31 -5.15 -19.01 6.17
CA VAL A 31 -4.40 -17.87 6.71
C VAL A 31 -5.29 -16.64 6.88
N LEU A 32 -6.34 -16.49 6.07
CA LEU A 32 -7.25 -15.36 6.08
C LEU A 32 -7.81 -15.02 7.48
N PRO A 33 -8.27 -15.98 8.33
CA PRO A 33 -8.75 -15.67 9.67
C PRO A 33 -7.68 -15.01 10.55
N ILE A 34 -6.44 -15.52 10.48
CA ILE A 34 -5.30 -14.98 11.24
C ILE A 34 -5.02 -13.55 10.78
N PHE A 35 -4.99 -13.32 9.47
CA PHE A 35 -4.83 -11.97 8.91
C PHE A 35 -5.92 -11.01 9.38
N LEU A 36 -7.19 -11.44 9.40
CA LEU A 36 -8.31 -10.60 9.82
C LEU A 36 -8.22 -10.24 11.32
N GLU A 37 -7.79 -11.18 12.16
CA GLU A 37 -7.53 -10.94 13.58
C GLU A 37 -6.39 -9.92 13.77
N GLU A 38 -5.25 -10.12 13.11
CA GLU A 38 -4.13 -9.18 13.16
C GLU A 38 -4.52 -7.80 12.60
N ALA A 39 -5.29 -7.76 11.51
CA ALA A 39 -5.78 -6.54 10.91
C ALA A 39 -6.68 -5.74 11.87
N ALA A 40 -7.52 -6.42 12.65
CA ALA A 40 -8.40 -5.79 13.63
C ALA A 40 -7.61 -5.05 14.73
N GLU A 41 -6.38 -5.49 15.03
CA GLU A 41 -5.49 -4.83 16.00
C GLU A 41 -4.59 -3.77 15.34
N LEU A 42 -4.00 -4.11 14.19
CA LEU A 42 -3.02 -3.26 13.50
C LEU A 42 -3.65 -2.03 12.87
N PHE A 43 -4.86 -2.13 12.31
CA PHE A 43 -5.48 -1.02 11.59
C PHE A 43 -5.85 0.17 12.51
N PRO A 44 -6.45 -0.06 13.70
CA PRO A 44 -6.65 1.00 14.68
C PRO A 44 -5.33 1.65 15.13
N GLN A 45 -4.30 0.84 15.40
CA GLN A 45 -2.98 1.32 15.80
C GLN A 45 -2.32 2.19 14.73
N ALA A 46 -2.33 1.74 13.47
CA ALA A 46 -1.85 2.52 12.33
C ALA A 46 -2.63 3.83 12.18
N GLY A 47 -3.94 3.81 12.40
CA GLY A 47 -4.78 5.02 12.39
C GLY A 47 -4.39 6.04 13.45
N GLU A 48 -4.05 5.60 14.67
CA GLU A 48 -3.56 6.47 15.74
C GLU A 48 -2.19 7.07 15.41
N GLN A 49 -1.24 6.24 14.98
CA GLN A 49 0.10 6.68 14.60
C GLN A 49 0.06 7.65 13.41
N LEU A 50 -0.84 7.42 12.45
CA LEU A 50 -1.07 8.35 11.34
C LEU A 50 -1.58 9.71 11.82
N ARG A 51 -2.51 9.75 12.76
CA ARG A 51 -2.96 11.02 13.36
C ARG A 51 -1.83 11.72 14.11
N ALA A 52 -1.04 10.98 14.90
CA ALA A 52 0.10 11.52 15.62
C ALA A 52 1.15 12.11 14.66
N TRP A 53 1.49 11.39 13.59
CA TRP A 53 2.41 11.89 12.57
C TRP A 53 1.84 13.09 11.81
N ARG A 54 0.56 13.09 11.45
CA ARG A 54 -0.09 14.25 10.82
C ARG A 54 -0.09 15.50 11.70
N HIS A 55 -0.15 15.33 13.02
CA HIS A 55 -0.09 16.43 13.97
C HIS A 55 1.33 17.02 14.08
N SER A 56 2.37 16.19 13.97
CA SER A 56 3.76 16.63 13.96
C SER A 56 4.59 15.83 12.94
N PRO A 57 4.60 16.23 11.66
CA PRO A 57 5.28 15.46 10.60
C PRO A 57 6.81 15.38 10.78
N ALA A 58 7.40 16.33 11.52
CA ALA A 58 8.81 16.33 11.88
C ALA A 58 9.15 15.31 12.99
N ASN A 59 8.14 14.73 13.65
CA ASN A 59 8.35 13.68 14.65
C ASN A 59 8.69 12.36 13.94
N ALA A 60 9.99 12.06 13.85
CA ALA A 60 10.51 10.84 13.24
C ALA A 60 10.00 9.56 13.93
N ASP A 61 9.76 9.60 15.25
CA ASP A 61 9.29 8.43 16.00
C ASP A 61 7.86 8.05 15.61
N ALA A 62 6.99 9.05 15.40
CA ALA A 62 5.61 8.84 14.94
C ALA A 62 5.59 8.25 13.52
N ALA A 63 6.44 8.76 12.62
CA ALA A 63 6.59 8.23 11.28
C ALA A 63 7.13 6.78 11.32
N GLN A 64 8.12 6.50 12.16
CA GLN A 64 8.70 5.17 12.28
C GLN A 64 7.72 4.16 12.88
N ALA A 65 6.90 4.58 13.86
CA ALA A 65 5.85 3.75 14.43
C ALA A 65 4.81 3.36 13.37
N LEU A 66 4.30 4.35 12.61
CA LEU A 66 3.38 4.10 11.50
C LEU A 66 3.97 3.15 10.47
N ARG A 67 5.24 3.37 10.09
CA ARG A 67 5.92 2.51 9.12
C ARG A 67 6.00 1.06 9.61
N ARG A 68 6.28 0.82 10.89
CA ARG A 68 6.34 -0.55 11.44
C ARG A 68 4.97 -1.23 11.37
N SER A 69 3.90 -0.55 11.76
CA SER A 69 2.55 -1.13 11.71
C SER A 69 2.11 -1.42 10.27
N LEU A 70 2.40 -0.51 9.31
CA LEU A 70 2.18 -0.75 7.88
C LEU A 70 3.03 -1.91 7.35
N HIS A 71 4.28 -2.03 7.78
CA HIS A 71 5.17 -3.13 7.38
C HIS A 71 4.63 -4.50 7.80
N THR A 72 4.19 -4.61 9.06
CA THR A 72 3.59 -5.82 9.61
C THR A 72 2.29 -6.15 8.86
N PHE A 73 1.41 -5.16 8.69
CA PHE A 73 0.15 -5.34 7.96
C PHE A 73 0.35 -5.78 6.51
N LYS A 74 1.34 -5.22 5.81
CA LYS A 74 1.73 -5.67 4.47
C LYS A 74 2.20 -7.12 4.47
N GLY A 75 3.02 -7.49 5.46
CA GLY A 75 3.52 -8.85 5.62
C GLY A 75 2.37 -9.85 5.77
N SER A 76 1.44 -9.57 6.69
CA SER A 76 0.30 -10.45 6.93
C SER A 76 -0.66 -10.50 5.75
N ALA A 77 -0.92 -9.37 5.06
CA ALA A 77 -1.74 -9.35 3.85
C ALA A 77 -1.13 -10.22 2.73
N ARG A 78 0.20 -10.17 2.55
CA ARG A 78 0.88 -11.02 1.56
C ARG A 78 0.87 -12.50 1.95
N MET A 79 1.00 -12.80 3.25
CA MET A 79 0.89 -14.19 3.74
C MET A 79 -0.51 -14.76 3.52
N ALA A 80 -1.55 -13.95 3.67
CA ALA A 80 -2.93 -14.34 3.38
C ALA A 80 -3.28 -14.32 1.88
N GLY A 81 -2.33 -13.99 1.00
CA GLY A 81 -2.56 -13.93 -0.46
C GLY A 81 -3.33 -12.70 -0.95
N ALA A 82 -3.58 -11.71 -0.08
CA ALA A 82 -4.18 -10.41 -0.42
C ALA A 82 -3.12 -9.46 -1.01
N MET A 83 -2.54 -9.84 -2.14
CA MET A 83 -1.40 -9.17 -2.78
C MET A 83 -1.69 -7.72 -3.16
N ARG A 84 -2.89 -7.40 -3.65
CA ARG A 84 -3.30 -6.03 -3.99
C ARG A 84 -3.26 -5.13 -2.75
N LEU A 85 -3.70 -5.65 -1.60
CA LEU A 85 -3.68 -4.93 -0.34
C LEU A 85 -2.26 -4.74 0.19
N GLY A 86 -1.42 -5.76 0.05
CA GLY A 86 0.01 -5.65 0.32
C GLY A 86 0.67 -4.55 -0.52
N GLU A 87 0.30 -4.42 -1.80
CA GLU A 87 0.84 -3.40 -2.69
C GLU A 87 0.37 -1.98 -2.32
N LEU A 88 -0.92 -1.82 -1.99
CA LEU A 88 -1.44 -0.55 -1.47
C LEU A 88 -0.69 -0.11 -0.21
N THR A 89 -0.45 -1.05 0.72
CA THR A 89 0.27 -0.79 1.97
C THR A 89 1.73 -0.44 1.72
N HIS A 90 2.37 -1.09 0.75
CA HIS A 90 3.72 -0.73 0.32
C HIS A 90 3.77 0.70 -0.25
N GLY A 91 2.78 1.10 -1.05
CA GLY A 91 2.64 2.47 -1.53
C GLY A 91 2.54 3.50 -0.39
N MET A 92 1.85 3.15 0.69
CA MET A 92 1.77 3.98 1.91
C MET A 92 3.13 4.09 2.61
N GLU A 93 3.87 2.99 2.78
CA GLU A 93 5.24 3.01 3.33
C GLU A 93 6.17 3.90 2.51
N SER A 94 6.12 3.79 1.18
CA SER A 94 6.96 4.57 0.26
C SER A 94 6.68 6.06 0.33
N ARG A 95 5.41 6.47 0.38
CA ARG A 95 5.02 7.88 0.54
C ARG A 95 5.46 8.44 1.90
N LEU A 96 5.31 7.65 2.95
CA LEU A 96 5.76 8.02 4.30
C LEU A 96 7.28 8.22 4.36
N LEU A 97 8.06 7.35 3.69
CA LEU A 97 9.52 7.48 3.59
C LEU A 97 9.95 8.68 2.74
N ALA A 98 9.23 8.98 1.67
CA ALA A 98 9.49 10.13 0.82
C ALA A 98 9.20 11.48 1.53
N GLY A 99 8.59 11.45 2.72
CA GLY A 99 8.12 12.66 3.40
C GLY A 99 6.90 13.28 2.73
N ASP A 100 6.32 12.57 1.76
CA ASP A 100 5.12 12.94 1.02
C ASP A 100 3.91 12.58 1.89
N ALA A 101 3.80 13.26 3.04
CA ALA A 101 2.52 13.47 3.67
C ALA A 101 1.59 14.01 2.58
N LEU A 102 0.30 13.67 2.65
CA LEU A 102 -0.78 14.30 1.90
C LEU A 102 -0.81 15.82 2.19
N ALA A 103 0.21 16.51 1.73
CA ALA A 103 0.53 17.90 1.94
C ALA A 103 0.06 18.63 0.70
N LYS A 104 -1.26 18.64 0.52
CA LYS A 104 -1.94 19.89 0.21
C LYS A 104 -3.43 19.80 0.55
N PRO A 105 -3.99 20.75 1.32
CA PRO A 105 -5.42 21.01 1.28
C PRO A 105 -5.86 21.51 -0.11
#